data_AF-A0A261GRT4-F1
#
_entry.id   AF-A0A261GRT4-F1
#
_cell.length_a   1.000
_cell.length_b   1.000
_cell.length_c   1.000
_cell.angle_alpha   90.00
_cell.angle_beta   90.00
_cell.angle_gamma   90.00
#
_symmetry.space_group_name_H-M   'P 1'
#
loop_
_entity.id
_entity.type
_entity.pdbx_description
1 polymer ?
#
loop_
_entity_poly.entity_id
_entity_poly.type
_entity_poly.pdbx_seq_one_letter_code
_entity_poly.pdbx_strand_id
1 'polypeptide(L)'
;MNIQGSGAAAAAATHTRISSVPSQSSALTADNYSETAGRVAGLMQSGRQGEAVALLNGATDGQPQAVQDAMYRMVSSKLGASISPEPFMLEQAQYATPVEVGNTIRQINEAGSNPPSMPNTDGLSDQQKFMVYASIVEVRGNQSAKDALADSESVILGLRSENDTMVNNGKGLYDDRLAVIAKEGDGTVHVKEFTRVSTEPTAQYDGNQKNHTDLGRFRRAEGEDVTNDGVPELGRLSEGTTEMIKASHPNPSSAGGTKWALRPSSDAVTNGANRVERDSNHDLKFDSSDTNGVTDLNNTFKIHAGSRNNTDSAGCTTIHGDDYKDFKDAATRDANQDTWQYVLTKVEP
;
A
#
# COMPACT_ATOMS: atom_id res chain seq x y z
N MET A 1 -54.74 38.14 31.60
CA MET A 1 -53.82 37.11 32.12
C MET A 1 -54.29 35.78 31.56
N ASN A 2 -53.39 35.08 30.83
CA ASN A 2 -53.49 33.71 30.30
C ASN A 2 -54.61 33.36 29.30
N ILE A 3 -54.44 32.50 28.30
CA ILE A 3 -53.38 32.10 27.33
C ILE A 3 -54.03 30.92 26.55
N GLN A 4 -53.69 30.77 25.26
CA GLN A 4 -53.83 29.57 24.38
C GLN A 4 -55.23 29.18 23.85
N GLY A 5 -55.37 28.71 22.60
CA GLY A 5 -54.34 28.29 21.64
C GLY A 5 -54.84 28.28 20.19
N SER A 6 -53.99 28.77 19.30
CA SER A 6 -54.09 28.62 17.85
C SER A 6 -53.35 27.34 17.44
N GLY A 7 -54.08 26.36 16.90
CA GLY A 7 -53.51 25.18 16.27
C GLY A 7 -52.92 25.56 14.91
N ALA A 8 -51.59 25.49 14.79
CA ALA A 8 -50.91 25.52 13.50
C ALA A 8 -50.69 24.08 13.03
N ALA A 9 -51.32 23.72 11.92
CA ALA A 9 -51.08 22.47 11.22
C ALA A 9 -49.67 22.49 10.62
N ALA A 10 -48.83 21.55 11.04
CA ALA A 10 -47.53 21.30 10.43
C ALA A 10 -47.74 20.62 9.07
N ALA A 11 -47.43 21.33 7.98
CA ALA A 11 -47.31 20.76 6.66
C ALA A 11 -46.04 19.91 6.60
N ALA A 12 -46.20 18.60 6.49
CA ALA A 12 -45.11 17.66 6.21
C ALA A 12 -44.59 17.90 4.79
N ALA A 13 -43.46 18.59 4.66
CA ALA A 13 -42.75 18.74 3.39
C ALA A 13 -42.10 17.40 3.00
N THR A 14 -42.80 16.62 2.19
CA THR A 14 -42.26 15.41 1.55
C THR A 14 -41.19 15.84 0.55
N HIS A 15 -39.92 15.80 0.96
CA HIS A 15 -38.79 16.00 0.06
C HIS A 15 -38.71 14.79 -0.89
N THR A 16 -39.21 14.98 -2.10
CA THR A 16 -39.07 14.02 -3.18
C THR A 16 -37.62 14.09 -3.66
N ARG A 17 -36.80 13.07 -3.36
CA ARG A 17 -35.47 12.89 -3.95
C ARG A 17 -35.64 12.82 -5.47
N ILE A 18 -35.04 13.73 -6.23
CA ILE A 18 -35.03 13.68 -7.70
C ILE A 18 -34.08 12.54 -8.10
N SER A 19 -34.66 11.42 -8.50
CA SER A 19 -33.96 10.18 -8.90
C SER A 19 -33.42 10.25 -10.33
N SER A 20 -32.55 11.20 -10.63
CA SER A 20 -31.96 11.27 -11.98
C SER A 20 -30.47 11.61 -11.96
N VAL A 21 -29.70 10.80 -11.25
CA VAL A 21 -28.34 10.49 -11.73
C VAL A 21 -28.47 9.18 -12.49
N PRO A 22 -28.03 9.08 -13.76
CA PRO A 22 -28.13 7.84 -14.51
C PRO A 22 -27.37 6.75 -13.77
N SER A 23 -28.06 5.72 -13.30
CA SER A 23 -27.43 4.48 -12.83
C SER A 23 -26.87 3.74 -14.04
N GLN A 24 -25.71 4.16 -14.53
CA GLN A 24 -24.97 3.37 -15.51
C GLN A 24 -24.17 2.34 -14.72
N SER A 25 -24.80 1.19 -14.42
CA SER A 25 -24.12 0.02 -13.86
C SER A 25 -23.25 -0.67 -14.93
N SER A 26 -22.42 0.09 -15.63
CA SER A 26 -21.27 -0.51 -16.31
C SER A 26 -20.28 -0.94 -15.25
N ALA A 27 -19.73 -2.15 -15.36
CA ALA A 27 -18.63 -2.57 -14.50
C ALA A 27 -17.52 -1.50 -14.56
N LEU A 28 -17.03 -1.06 -13.39
CA LEU A 28 -15.88 -0.16 -13.33
C LEU A 28 -14.70 -0.82 -14.05
N THR A 29 -14.07 -0.09 -14.97
CA THR A 29 -12.81 -0.43 -15.65
C THR A 29 -11.73 0.53 -15.18
N ALA A 30 -10.44 0.17 -15.31
CA ALA A 30 -9.35 0.99 -14.78
C ALA A 30 -9.40 2.45 -15.28
N ASP A 31 -9.83 2.65 -16.54
CA ASP A 31 -9.92 3.97 -17.17
C ASP A 31 -11.14 4.77 -16.68
N ASN A 32 -12.34 4.19 -16.64
CA ASN A 32 -13.52 4.91 -16.15
C ASN A 32 -13.43 5.17 -14.63
N TYR A 33 -12.65 4.37 -13.91
CA TYR A 33 -12.42 4.50 -12.48
C TYR A 33 -11.60 5.76 -12.14
N SER A 34 -10.47 5.97 -12.81
CA SER A 34 -9.66 7.19 -12.62
C SER A 34 -10.40 8.45 -13.08
N GLU A 35 -11.14 8.36 -14.20
CA GLU A 35 -11.96 9.47 -14.68
C GLU A 35 -13.07 9.83 -13.68
N THR A 36 -13.77 8.83 -13.15
CA THR A 36 -14.82 9.03 -12.15
C THR A 36 -14.28 9.68 -10.89
N ALA A 37 -13.14 9.21 -10.37
CA ALA A 37 -12.50 9.82 -9.21
C ALA A 37 -12.12 11.30 -9.46
N GLY A 38 -11.60 11.61 -10.65
CA GLY A 38 -11.30 12.99 -11.06
C GLY A 38 -12.54 13.88 -11.13
N ARG A 39 -13.66 13.35 -11.64
CA ARG A 39 -14.95 14.07 -11.68
C ARG A 39 -15.49 14.31 -10.27
N VAL A 40 -15.42 13.33 -9.38
CA VAL A 40 -15.80 13.48 -7.96
C VAL A 40 -14.95 14.56 -7.30
N ALA A 41 -13.63 14.50 -7.45
CA ALA A 41 -12.70 15.49 -6.89
C ALA A 41 -13.00 16.91 -7.41
N GLY A 42 -13.22 17.08 -8.71
CA GLY A 42 -13.59 18.37 -9.31
C GLY A 42 -14.92 18.93 -8.78
N LEU A 43 -15.92 18.07 -8.58
CA LEU A 43 -17.19 18.48 -7.96
C LEU A 43 -16.98 18.95 -6.51
N MET A 44 -16.19 18.21 -5.72
CA MET A 44 -15.87 18.61 -4.34
C MET A 44 -15.13 19.96 -4.28
N GLN A 45 -14.11 20.15 -5.12
CA GLN A 45 -13.34 21.40 -5.21
C GLN A 45 -14.20 22.59 -5.66
N SER A 46 -15.22 22.35 -6.48
CA SER A 46 -16.18 23.38 -6.92
C SER A 46 -17.28 23.70 -5.89
N GLY A 47 -17.23 23.12 -4.69
CA GLY A 47 -18.25 23.31 -3.66
C GLY A 47 -19.56 22.56 -3.94
N ARG A 48 -19.58 21.61 -4.88
CA ARG A 48 -20.75 20.77 -5.22
C ARG A 48 -20.68 19.42 -4.52
N GLN A 49 -20.47 19.43 -3.19
CA GLN A 49 -20.15 18.22 -2.42
C GLN A 49 -21.29 17.20 -2.44
N GLY A 50 -22.55 17.63 -2.32
CA GLY A 50 -23.71 16.74 -2.41
C GLY A 50 -23.80 15.96 -3.73
N GLU A 51 -23.45 16.59 -4.85
CA GLU A 51 -23.40 15.94 -6.16
C GLU A 51 -22.18 15.02 -6.30
N ALA A 52 -21.03 15.43 -5.77
CA ALA A 52 -19.83 14.59 -5.72
C ALA A 52 -20.10 13.27 -4.97
N VAL A 53 -20.77 13.37 -3.82
CA VAL A 53 -21.13 12.23 -2.97
C VAL A 53 -22.16 11.34 -3.66
N ALA A 54 -23.16 11.91 -4.34
CA ALA A 54 -24.11 11.12 -5.12
C ALA A 54 -23.42 10.37 -6.27
N LEU A 55 -22.48 11.00 -6.99
CA LEU A 55 -21.69 10.35 -8.04
C LEU A 55 -20.81 9.22 -7.48
N LEU A 56 -20.12 9.48 -6.37
CA LEU A 56 -19.27 8.51 -5.70
C LEU A 56 -20.06 7.30 -5.21
N ASN A 57 -21.17 7.53 -4.50
CA ASN A 57 -22.05 6.46 -4.03
C ASN A 57 -22.63 5.64 -5.18
N GLY A 58 -23.02 6.28 -6.29
CA GLY A 58 -23.48 5.56 -7.48
C GLY A 58 -22.41 4.71 -8.13
N ALA A 59 -21.14 5.12 -8.05
CA ALA A 59 -20.01 4.35 -8.57
C ALA A 59 -19.60 3.19 -7.65
N THR A 60 -19.75 3.33 -6.33
CA THR A 60 -19.35 2.32 -5.33
C THR A 60 -20.47 1.36 -4.96
N ASP A 61 -21.73 1.66 -5.29
CA ASP A 61 -22.88 0.81 -4.98
C ASP A 61 -22.73 -0.60 -5.56
N GLY A 62 -22.96 -1.61 -4.73
CA GLY A 62 -22.81 -3.02 -5.08
C GLY A 62 -21.37 -3.48 -5.36
N GLN A 63 -20.35 -2.62 -5.25
CA GLN A 63 -18.95 -3.02 -5.45
C GLN A 63 -18.39 -3.73 -4.21
N PRO A 64 -17.44 -4.67 -4.37
CA PRO A 64 -16.70 -5.24 -3.26
C PRO A 64 -15.98 -4.15 -2.44
N GLN A 65 -15.88 -4.34 -1.11
CA GLN A 65 -15.31 -3.34 -0.20
C GLN A 65 -13.94 -2.82 -0.66
N ALA A 66 -13.04 -3.70 -1.09
CA ALA A 66 -11.71 -3.31 -1.56
C ALA A 66 -11.76 -2.30 -2.73
N VAL A 67 -12.75 -2.44 -3.63
CA VAL A 67 -12.96 -1.53 -4.78
C VAL A 67 -13.54 -0.19 -4.31
N GLN A 68 -14.42 -0.21 -3.30
CA GLN A 68 -14.93 1.02 -2.68
C GLN A 68 -13.79 1.81 -2.00
N ASP A 69 -12.99 1.13 -1.18
CA ASP A 69 -11.83 1.73 -0.50
C ASP A 69 -10.82 2.28 -1.50
N ALA A 70 -10.65 1.56 -2.62
CA ALA A 70 -9.84 2.05 -3.71
C ALA A 70 -10.38 3.38 -4.21
N MET A 71 -11.68 3.47 -4.54
CA MET A 71 -12.28 4.71 -5.05
C MET A 71 -12.07 5.88 -4.08
N TYR A 72 -12.22 5.66 -2.77
CA TYR A 72 -11.93 6.69 -1.77
C TYR A 72 -10.46 7.14 -1.79
N ARG A 73 -9.51 6.22 -1.86
CA ARG A 73 -8.06 6.53 -2.03
C ARG A 73 -7.80 7.35 -3.29
N MET A 74 -8.36 6.95 -4.42
CA MET A 74 -8.15 7.62 -5.69
C MET A 74 -8.73 9.05 -5.66
N VAL A 75 -9.95 9.23 -5.14
CA VAL A 75 -10.53 10.56 -4.94
C VAL A 75 -9.65 11.41 -4.03
N SER A 76 -9.16 10.85 -2.93
CA SER A 76 -8.24 11.51 -2.00
C SER A 76 -6.95 11.97 -2.70
N SER A 77 -6.34 11.09 -3.51
CA SER A 77 -5.16 11.44 -4.32
C SER A 77 -5.45 12.60 -5.28
N LYS A 78 -6.58 12.59 -5.99
CA LYS A 78 -6.95 13.66 -6.95
C LYS A 78 -7.27 14.99 -6.27
N LEU A 79 -7.72 14.98 -5.01
CA LEU A 79 -7.95 16.19 -4.24
C LEU A 79 -6.64 16.87 -3.81
N GLY A 80 -5.58 16.09 -3.58
CA GLY A 80 -4.24 16.57 -3.23
C GLY A 80 -4.11 17.18 -1.84
N ALA A 81 -5.21 17.39 -1.12
CA ALA A 81 -5.26 17.83 0.27
C ALA A 81 -6.55 17.36 0.94
N SER A 82 -6.53 17.22 2.26
CA SER A 82 -7.74 16.93 3.03
C SER A 82 -8.77 18.06 2.89
N ILE A 83 -10.04 17.69 2.69
CA ILE A 83 -11.14 18.67 2.65
C ILE A 83 -11.85 18.69 4.00
N SER A 84 -12.33 19.87 4.40
CA SER A 84 -13.19 20.02 5.57
C SER A 84 -14.44 19.13 5.45
N PRO A 85 -14.77 18.32 6.48
CA PRO A 85 -15.99 17.54 6.50
C PRO A 85 -17.24 18.39 6.76
N GLU A 86 -17.09 19.68 7.10
CA GLU A 86 -18.20 20.60 7.28
C GLU A 86 -18.80 20.96 5.91
N PRO A 87 -20.06 20.57 5.63
CA PRO A 87 -20.67 20.84 4.34
C PRO A 87 -20.89 22.34 4.15
N PHE A 88 -20.53 22.88 2.99
CA PHE A 88 -20.93 24.24 2.63
C PHE A 88 -22.46 24.28 2.46
N MET A 89 -23.15 24.93 3.41
CA MET A 89 -24.62 24.94 3.56
C MET A 89 -25.37 25.76 2.49
N LEU A 90 -24.95 25.71 1.23
CA LEU A 90 -25.61 26.37 0.11
C LEU A 90 -26.29 25.31 -0.77
N GLU A 91 -27.59 25.07 -0.55
CA GLU A 91 -28.51 24.32 -1.43
C GLU A 91 -28.23 22.82 -1.72
N GLN A 92 -27.34 22.16 -0.97
CA GLN A 92 -26.85 20.81 -1.35
C GLN A 92 -27.72 19.60 -0.98
N ALA A 93 -28.81 19.78 -0.22
CA ALA A 93 -29.67 18.66 0.24
C ALA A 93 -30.45 17.96 -0.90
N GLN A 94 -30.35 18.45 -2.14
CA GLN A 94 -30.99 17.86 -3.31
C GLN A 94 -30.39 16.50 -3.72
N TYR A 95 -29.09 16.28 -3.47
CA TYR A 95 -28.36 15.09 -3.96
C TYR A 95 -27.89 14.15 -2.84
N ALA A 96 -27.33 14.72 -1.76
CA ALA A 96 -26.95 13.99 -0.55
C ALA A 96 -27.21 14.86 0.68
N THR A 97 -27.53 14.23 1.80
CA THR A 97 -27.74 14.91 3.08
C THR A 97 -26.42 15.44 3.63
N PRO A 98 -26.43 16.51 4.45
CA PRO A 98 -25.22 17.02 5.12
C PRO A 98 -24.45 15.95 5.91
N VAL A 99 -25.15 15.00 6.52
CA VAL A 99 -24.53 13.88 7.26
C VAL A 99 -23.84 12.90 6.32
N GLU A 100 -24.49 12.51 5.21
CA GLU A 100 -23.88 11.67 4.17
C GLU A 100 -22.62 12.33 3.60
N VAL A 101 -22.66 13.64 3.34
CA VAL A 101 -21.51 14.42 2.87
C VAL A 101 -20.36 14.39 3.90
N GLY A 102 -20.62 14.73 5.16
CA GLY A 102 -19.59 14.73 6.19
C GLY A 102 -18.97 13.36 6.46
N ASN A 103 -19.76 12.28 6.41
CA ASN A 103 -19.26 10.90 6.52
C ASN A 103 -18.36 10.53 5.34
N THR A 104 -18.78 10.83 4.11
CA THR A 104 -18.04 10.47 2.90
C THR A 104 -16.70 11.21 2.84
N ILE A 105 -16.68 12.50 3.21
CA ILE A 105 -15.43 13.28 3.25
C ILE A 105 -14.46 12.69 4.29
N ARG A 106 -14.96 12.26 5.46
CA ARG A 106 -14.11 11.56 6.45
C ARG A 106 -13.51 10.28 5.87
N GLN A 107 -14.31 9.45 5.23
CA GLN A 107 -13.83 8.22 4.59
C GLN A 107 -12.77 8.48 3.52
N ILE A 108 -12.95 9.51 2.69
CA ILE A 108 -11.95 9.91 1.67
C ILE A 108 -10.65 10.38 2.33
N ASN A 109 -10.74 11.21 3.38
CA ASN A 109 -9.58 11.70 4.10
C ASN A 109 -8.82 10.54 4.76
N GLU A 110 -9.54 9.67 5.49
CA GLU A 110 -8.99 8.49 6.15
C GLU A 110 -8.35 7.52 5.15
N ALA A 111 -9.01 7.23 4.02
CA ALA A 111 -8.47 6.36 2.99
C ALA A 111 -7.14 6.88 2.42
N GLY A 112 -6.98 8.20 2.29
CA GLY A 112 -5.73 8.81 1.82
C GLY A 112 -4.63 8.90 2.87
N SER A 113 -4.97 9.02 4.16
CA SER A 113 -4.00 9.23 5.23
C SER A 113 -3.59 7.96 5.98
N ASN A 114 -4.54 7.05 6.24
CA ASN A 114 -4.33 5.89 7.10
C ASN A 114 -3.78 4.69 6.31
N PRO A 115 -2.86 3.89 6.88
CA PRO A 115 -2.39 2.67 6.24
C PRO A 115 -3.55 1.87 5.65
N PRO A 116 -3.43 1.30 4.44
CA PRO A 116 -4.51 0.51 3.88
C PRO A 116 -4.69 -0.78 4.69
N SER A 117 -5.91 -1.29 4.85
CA SER A 117 -6.09 -2.67 5.32
C SER A 117 -5.63 -3.67 4.22
N MET A 118 -5.23 -4.89 4.61
CA MET A 118 -4.87 -5.93 3.63
C MET A 118 -6.09 -6.25 2.74
N PRO A 119 -6.03 -6.02 1.41
CA PRO A 119 -7.22 -6.10 0.58
C PRO A 119 -7.69 -7.55 0.40
N ASN A 120 -8.99 -7.79 0.57
CA ASN A 120 -9.60 -9.03 0.10
C ASN A 120 -9.83 -8.94 -1.42
N THR A 121 -9.07 -9.72 -2.19
CA THR A 121 -9.13 -9.73 -3.65
C THR A 121 -9.78 -10.99 -4.22
N ASP A 122 -10.36 -11.84 -3.36
CA ASP A 122 -11.06 -13.05 -3.78
C ASP A 122 -12.26 -12.69 -4.65
N GLY A 123 -12.34 -13.33 -5.81
CA GLY A 123 -13.43 -13.11 -6.78
C GLY A 123 -13.36 -11.78 -7.53
N LEU A 124 -12.35 -10.93 -7.29
CA LEU A 124 -12.13 -9.72 -8.08
C LEU A 124 -11.58 -10.05 -9.46
N SER A 125 -12.05 -9.32 -10.47
CA SER A 125 -11.44 -9.29 -11.81
C SER A 125 -10.07 -8.59 -11.78
N ASP A 126 -9.24 -8.82 -12.79
CA ASP A 126 -7.93 -8.16 -12.90
C ASP A 126 -8.06 -6.64 -12.96
N GLN A 127 -9.11 -6.10 -13.60
CA GLN A 127 -9.39 -4.65 -13.56
C GLN A 127 -9.62 -4.15 -12.14
N GLN A 128 -10.43 -4.86 -11.35
CA GLN A 128 -10.70 -4.47 -9.96
C GLN A 128 -9.45 -4.62 -9.09
N LYS A 129 -8.67 -5.68 -9.27
CA LYS A 129 -7.39 -5.85 -8.55
C LYS A 129 -6.42 -4.73 -8.90
N PHE A 130 -6.33 -4.35 -10.19
CA PHE A 130 -5.50 -3.24 -10.63
C PHE A 130 -5.94 -1.94 -9.94
N MET A 131 -7.24 -1.62 -9.91
CA MET A 131 -7.74 -0.44 -9.20
C MET A 131 -7.35 -0.44 -7.73
N VAL A 132 -7.52 -1.57 -7.05
CA VAL A 132 -7.18 -1.73 -5.63
C VAL A 132 -5.72 -1.39 -5.40
N TYR A 133 -4.80 -2.03 -6.12
CA TYR A 133 -3.37 -1.82 -5.92
C TYR A 133 -2.88 -0.47 -6.45
N ALA A 134 -3.35 0.00 -7.60
CA ALA A 134 -3.01 1.32 -8.14
C ALA A 134 -3.49 2.45 -7.22
N SER A 135 -4.65 2.31 -6.57
CA SER A 135 -5.12 3.31 -5.59
C SER A 135 -4.20 3.41 -4.37
N ILE A 136 -3.53 2.32 -3.98
CA ILE A 136 -2.55 2.33 -2.88
C ILE A 136 -1.26 3.01 -3.37
N VAL A 137 -0.79 2.70 -4.58
CA VAL A 137 0.36 3.41 -5.20
C VAL A 137 0.07 4.91 -5.31
N GLU A 138 -1.16 5.31 -5.61
CA GLU A 138 -1.54 6.72 -5.70
C GLU A 138 -1.41 7.50 -4.38
N VAL A 139 -1.64 6.86 -3.23
CA VAL A 139 -1.57 7.54 -1.92
C VAL A 139 -0.30 7.23 -1.14
N ARG A 140 0.44 6.17 -1.49
CA ARG A 140 1.68 5.73 -0.81
C ARG A 140 2.94 5.83 -1.67
N GLY A 141 2.78 5.82 -2.98
CA GLY A 141 3.86 5.98 -3.94
C GLY A 141 4.28 7.44 -4.10
N ASN A 142 5.55 7.65 -4.45
CA ASN A 142 6.04 8.95 -4.91
C ASN A 142 5.60 9.22 -6.36
N GLN A 143 5.97 10.40 -6.89
CA GLN A 143 5.63 10.76 -8.27
C GLN A 143 6.19 9.77 -9.30
N SER A 144 7.43 9.27 -9.12
CA SER A 144 8.05 8.30 -10.02
C SER A 144 7.26 6.99 -10.12
N ALA A 145 6.67 6.50 -9.02
CA ALA A 145 5.80 5.33 -9.06
C ALA A 145 4.50 5.57 -9.84
N LYS A 146 3.95 6.79 -9.77
CA LYS A 146 2.75 7.18 -10.53
C LYS A 146 3.07 7.32 -12.02
N ASP A 147 4.21 7.94 -12.34
CA ASP A 147 4.69 8.11 -13.70
C ASP A 147 4.97 6.74 -14.35
N ALA A 148 5.62 5.83 -13.63
CA ALA A 148 5.86 4.45 -14.09
C ALA A 148 4.55 3.75 -14.51
N LEU A 149 3.48 3.85 -13.70
CA LEU A 149 2.17 3.28 -14.07
C LEU A 149 1.54 3.99 -15.28
N ALA A 150 1.75 5.30 -15.43
CA ALA A 150 1.26 6.06 -16.58
C ALA A 150 2.00 5.69 -17.88
N ASP A 151 3.28 5.38 -17.76
CA ASP A 151 4.18 5.02 -18.87
C ASP A 151 4.16 3.51 -19.20
N SER A 152 3.18 2.77 -18.67
CA SER A 152 3.01 1.32 -18.88
C SER A 152 4.11 0.44 -18.27
N GLU A 153 4.92 0.99 -17.38
CA GLU A 153 5.93 0.25 -16.63
C GLU A 153 5.29 -0.55 -15.49
N SER A 154 5.97 -1.62 -15.08
CA SER A 154 5.56 -2.42 -13.94
C SER A 154 5.99 -1.76 -12.64
N VAL A 155 5.05 -1.58 -11.72
CA VAL A 155 5.30 -1.13 -10.35
C VAL A 155 5.13 -2.31 -9.39
N ILE A 156 6.00 -2.36 -8.39
CA ILE A 156 5.96 -3.38 -7.34
C ILE A 156 5.40 -2.73 -6.08
N LEU A 157 4.32 -3.29 -5.54
CA LEU A 157 3.71 -2.86 -4.29
C LEU A 157 3.86 -3.94 -3.24
N GLY A 158 4.50 -3.62 -2.12
CA GLY A 158 4.59 -4.44 -0.91
C GLY A 158 3.61 -3.94 0.16
N LEU A 159 2.84 -4.86 0.72
CA LEU A 159 1.90 -4.66 1.82
C LEU A 159 2.40 -5.46 3.02
N ARG A 160 3.00 -4.75 3.98
CA ARG A 160 3.62 -5.32 5.17
C ARG A 160 2.59 -5.51 6.28
N SER A 161 2.41 -6.76 6.70
CA SER A 161 1.80 -7.14 7.97
C SER A 161 2.91 -7.24 9.01
N GLU A 162 3.01 -6.25 9.91
CA GLU A 162 4.06 -6.25 10.93
C GLU A 162 3.94 -7.47 11.85
N ASN A 163 5.04 -8.18 12.04
CA ASN A 163 5.12 -9.34 12.93
C ASN A 163 6.42 -9.31 13.76
N ASP A 164 6.46 -10.17 14.78
CA ASP A 164 7.63 -10.31 15.65
C ASP A 164 8.75 -11.06 14.93
N THR A 165 9.97 -10.52 14.95
CA THR A 165 11.18 -11.09 14.33
C THR A 165 11.50 -12.52 14.84
N MET A 166 10.98 -12.92 16.01
CA MET A 166 11.08 -14.26 16.59
C MET A 166 10.03 -15.26 16.09
N VAL A 167 9.09 -14.84 15.23
CA VAL A 167 8.06 -15.72 14.69
C VAL A 167 8.66 -16.99 14.06
N ASN A 168 7.98 -18.12 14.25
CA ASN A 168 8.41 -19.43 13.73
C ASN A 168 9.84 -19.81 14.19
N ASN A 169 10.17 -19.53 15.46
CA ASN A 169 11.50 -19.72 16.06
C ASN A 169 12.58 -18.94 15.28
N GLY A 170 12.29 -17.67 14.99
CA GLY A 170 13.16 -16.75 14.27
C GLY A 170 13.38 -17.09 12.80
N LYS A 171 12.51 -17.88 12.16
CA LYS A 171 12.63 -18.22 10.72
C LYS A 171 11.84 -17.27 9.81
N GLY A 172 11.10 -16.34 10.40
CA GLY A 172 10.18 -15.46 9.69
C GLY A 172 8.89 -16.17 9.29
N LEU A 173 7.94 -15.35 8.82
CA LEU A 173 6.63 -15.75 8.34
C LEU A 173 6.41 -15.17 6.93
N TYR A 174 5.63 -15.88 6.13
CA TYR A 174 5.24 -15.45 4.78
C TYR A 174 3.79 -14.97 4.79
N ASP A 175 3.54 -13.84 5.44
CA ASP A 175 2.22 -13.23 5.69
C ASP A 175 2.03 -11.87 5.01
N ASP A 176 3.08 -11.33 4.40
CA ASP A 176 2.97 -10.13 3.58
C ASP A 176 2.39 -10.44 2.21
N ARG A 177 1.93 -9.37 1.54
CA ARG A 177 1.52 -9.43 0.14
C ARG A 177 2.39 -8.54 -0.73
N LEU A 178 2.75 -9.06 -1.90
CA LEU A 178 3.34 -8.27 -2.97
C LEU A 178 2.45 -8.34 -4.22
N ALA A 179 2.27 -7.21 -4.89
CA ALA A 179 1.60 -7.14 -6.18
C ALA A 179 2.54 -6.50 -7.20
N VAL A 180 2.66 -7.12 -8.37
CA VAL A 180 3.27 -6.49 -9.55
C VAL A 180 2.12 -6.04 -10.46
N ILE A 181 2.06 -4.75 -10.74
CA ILE A 181 0.98 -4.14 -11.51
C ILE A 181 1.52 -3.31 -12.67
N ALA A 182 0.81 -3.34 -13.80
CA ALA A 182 1.06 -2.47 -14.95
C ALA A 182 -0.25 -2.19 -15.68
N LYS A 183 -0.31 -1.10 -16.44
CA LYS A 183 -1.41 -0.81 -17.37
C LYS A 183 -0.86 -0.35 -18.70
N GLU A 184 -1.22 -1.02 -19.78
CA GLU A 184 -0.82 -0.65 -21.13
C GLU A 184 -1.64 0.54 -21.64
N GLY A 185 -1.12 1.24 -22.65
CA GLY A 185 -1.77 2.41 -23.24
C GLY A 185 -3.16 2.14 -23.87
N ASP A 186 -3.51 0.89 -24.13
CA ASP A 186 -4.83 0.48 -24.61
C ASP A 186 -5.83 0.14 -23.48
N GLY A 187 -5.42 0.27 -22.22
CA GLY A 187 -6.23 -0.01 -21.03
C GLY A 187 -6.12 -1.46 -20.52
N THR A 188 -5.35 -2.33 -21.20
CA THR A 188 -5.05 -3.69 -20.72
C THR A 188 -4.24 -3.61 -19.43
N VAL A 189 -4.71 -4.24 -18.35
CA VAL A 189 -3.95 -4.32 -17.09
C VAL A 189 -3.25 -5.65 -16.96
N HIS A 190 -2.16 -5.62 -16.21
CA HIS A 190 -1.46 -6.81 -15.74
C HIS A 190 -1.39 -6.74 -14.22
N VAL A 191 -1.85 -7.79 -13.54
CA VAL A 191 -1.77 -7.91 -12.08
C VAL A 191 -1.30 -9.31 -11.72
N LYS A 192 -0.25 -9.40 -10.91
CA LYS A 192 0.19 -10.65 -10.31
C LYS A 192 0.40 -10.47 -8.83
N GLU A 193 -0.33 -11.25 -8.03
CA GLU A 193 -0.28 -11.23 -6.58
C GLU A 193 0.59 -12.37 -6.03
N PHE A 194 1.31 -12.07 -4.95
CA PHE A 194 2.14 -13.00 -4.20
C PHE A 194 1.77 -12.88 -2.74
N THR A 195 1.17 -13.93 -2.17
CA THR A 195 0.67 -13.95 -0.79
C THR A 195 1.58 -14.70 0.17
N ARG A 196 2.76 -15.14 -0.31
CA ARG A 196 3.79 -15.78 0.49
C ARG A 196 5.06 -14.95 0.42
N VAL A 197 5.02 -13.78 1.05
CA VAL A 197 6.09 -12.77 1.05
C VAL A 197 6.44 -12.39 2.49
N SER A 198 7.68 -11.99 2.73
CA SER A 198 8.16 -11.43 3.99
C SER A 198 9.00 -10.20 3.69
N THR A 199 8.68 -9.09 4.33
CA THR A 199 9.39 -7.81 4.29
C THR A 199 10.10 -7.52 5.61
N GLU A 200 9.95 -8.42 6.58
CA GLU A 200 10.60 -8.42 7.88
C GLU A 200 11.93 -9.20 7.86
N PRO A 201 12.90 -8.80 8.69
CA PRO A 201 14.10 -9.59 8.97
C PRO A 201 13.75 -10.79 9.85
N THR A 202 14.73 -11.66 10.06
CA THR A 202 14.57 -12.83 10.94
C THR A 202 15.64 -12.84 12.01
N ALA A 203 15.28 -13.30 13.22
CA ALA A 203 16.18 -13.33 14.36
C ALA A 203 17.41 -14.24 14.14
N GLN A 204 17.40 -15.09 13.09
CA GLN A 204 18.56 -15.90 12.71
C GLN A 204 19.82 -15.10 12.39
N TYR A 205 19.66 -13.84 11.97
CA TYR A 205 20.75 -12.95 11.58
C TYR A 205 21.05 -11.87 12.61
N ASP A 206 20.36 -11.90 13.76
CA ASP A 206 20.61 -10.97 14.86
C ASP A 206 22.09 -10.97 15.26
N GLY A 207 22.62 -9.81 15.61
CA GLY A 207 23.97 -9.64 16.14
C GLY A 207 24.10 -10.14 17.58
N ASN A 208 23.00 -10.10 18.34
CA ASN A 208 22.97 -10.40 19.77
C ASN A 208 22.55 -11.84 20.10
N GLN A 209 22.84 -12.78 19.19
CA GLN A 209 22.46 -14.20 19.22
C GLN A 209 22.66 -14.90 20.57
N LYS A 210 23.69 -14.50 21.32
CA LYS A 210 24.01 -15.02 22.65
C LYS A 210 22.87 -14.87 23.67
N ASN A 211 21.96 -13.92 23.45
CA ASN A 211 20.82 -13.66 24.30
C ASN A 211 19.57 -14.48 23.92
N HIS A 212 19.61 -15.19 22.79
CA HIS A 212 18.46 -15.90 22.22
C HIS A 212 18.70 -17.41 22.16
N THR A 213 18.83 -18.06 23.32
CA THR A 213 19.11 -19.51 23.42
C THR A 213 18.00 -20.42 22.88
N ASP A 214 16.82 -19.86 22.61
CA ASP A 214 15.64 -20.50 22.04
C ASP A 214 15.67 -20.60 20.51
N LEU A 215 16.61 -19.92 19.84
CA LEU A 215 16.79 -20.02 18.39
C LEU A 215 17.40 -21.36 17.99
N GLY A 216 16.64 -22.15 17.22
CA GLY A 216 17.06 -23.49 16.79
C GLY A 216 18.20 -23.54 15.77
N ARG A 217 18.59 -22.40 15.16
CA ARG A 217 19.73 -22.29 14.25
C ARG A 217 20.16 -20.83 14.08
N PHE A 218 21.42 -20.54 14.36
CA PHE A 218 22.02 -19.23 14.10
C PHE A 218 22.70 -19.15 12.73
N ARG A 219 22.74 -17.95 12.14
CA ARG A 219 23.52 -17.61 10.95
C ARG A 219 24.59 -16.60 11.28
N ARG A 220 25.42 -16.26 10.31
CA ARG A 220 26.31 -15.10 10.45
C ARG A 220 25.43 -13.87 10.74
N ALA A 221 25.80 -13.09 11.74
CA ALA A 221 25.13 -11.82 12.01
C ALA A 221 25.23 -10.91 10.78
N GLU A 222 24.12 -10.30 10.40
CA GLU A 222 23.99 -9.39 9.27
C GLU A 222 23.31 -8.12 9.76
N GLY A 223 23.77 -6.97 9.30
CA GLY A 223 23.32 -5.68 9.82
C GLY A 223 24.41 -4.63 9.75
N GLU A 224 24.20 -3.55 10.49
CA GLU A 224 25.16 -2.45 10.64
C GLU A 224 25.24 -2.08 12.12
N ASP A 225 26.45 -1.86 12.64
CA ASP A 225 26.68 -1.43 14.03
C ASP A 225 26.52 0.11 14.10
N VAL A 226 25.27 0.55 14.25
CA VAL A 226 24.85 1.96 14.32
C VAL A 226 25.02 2.53 15.73
N THR A 227 25.08 1.67 16.75
CA THR A 227 25.27 2.07 18.15
C THR A 227 26.75 2.15 18.55
N ASN A 228 27.66 1.61 17.73
CA ASN A 228 29.10 1.50 17.98
C ASN A 228 29.45 0.65 19.21
N ASP A 229 28.66 -0.37 19.50
CA ASP A 229 28.88 -1.30 20.62
C ASP A 229 29.58 -2.62 20.20
N GLY A 230 29.84 -2.78 18.90
CA GLY A 230 30.46 -3.96 18.31
C GLY A 230 29.49 -5.06 17.90
N VAL A 231 28.17 -4.85 18.01
CA VAL A 231 27.11 -5.78 17.66
C VAL A 231 26.27 -5.19 16.51
N PRO A 232 26.23 -5.82 15.32
CA PRO A 232 25.46 -5.26 14.21
C PRO A 232 23.95 -5.35 14.48
N GLU A 233 23.24 -4.25 14.28
CA GLU A 233 21.78 -4.17 14.38
C GLU A 233 21.09 -4.70 13.11
N LEU A 234 20.06 -5.53 13.31
CA LEU A 234 19.14 -5.90 12.24
C LEU A 234 18.49 -4.66 11.64
N GLY A 235 18.23 -4.71 10.34
CA GLY A 235 17.58 -3.63 9.63
C GLY A 235 16.43 -4.10 8.78
N ARG A 236 15.43 -3.24 8.57
CA ARG A 236 14.37 -3.43 7.60
C ARG A 236 14.12 -2.15 6.81
N LEU A 237 13.66 -2.29 5.56
CA LEU A 237 13.26 -1.11 4.78
C LEU A 237 12.07 -0.43 5.45
N SER A 238 12.15 0.88 5.64
CA SER A 238 11.02 1.71 6.04
C SER A 238 9.99 1.83 4.91
N GLU A 239 8.76 2.21 5.25
CA GLU A 239 7.74 2.56 4.26
C GLU A 239 8.24 3.61 3.26
N GLY A 240 7.64 3.63 2.07
CA GLY A 240 7.92 4.58 1.00
C GLY A 240 8.27 3.93 -0.34
N THR A 241 8.70 4.75 -1.29
CA THR A 241 9.08 4.28 -2.63
C THR A 241 10.60 4.18 -2.76
N THR A 242 11.08 3.07 -3.30
CA THR A 242 12.49 2.83 -3.58
C THR A 242 12.63 2.41 -5.04
N GLU A 243 13.44 3.13 -5.80
CA GLU A 243 13.80 2.70 -7.15
C GLU A 243 14.76 1.51 -7.05
N MET A 244 14.42 0.44 -7.75
CA MET A 244 15.12 -0.82 -7.77
C MET A 244 15.70 -1.08 -9.15
N ILE A 245 16.89 -1.68 -9.17
CA ILE A 245 17.56 -2.14 -10.39
C ILE A 245 17.85 -3.63 -10.32
N LYS A 246 18.06 -4.22 -11.49
CA LYS A 246 18.47 -5.62 -11.62
C LYS A 246 19.75 -5.91 -10.83
N ALA A 247 19.71 -7.02 -10.11
CA ALA A 247 20.81 -7.51 -9.29
C ALA A 247 20.90 -9.04 -9.34
N SER A 248 21.76 -9.59 -8.49
CA SER A 248 21.88 -11.02 -8.25
C SER A 248 21.94 -11.31 -6.76
N HIS A 249 21.36 -12.43 -6.38
CA HIS A 249 21.42 -12.97 -5.02
C HIS A 249 22.07 -14.37 -5.07
N PRO A 250 22.97 -14.74 -4.12
CA PRO A 250 23.56 -16.07 -4.09
C PRO A 250 22.50 -17.18 -4.10
N ASN A 251 22.72 -18.24 -4.86
CA ASN A 251 21.82 -19.39 -4.90
C ASN A 251 22.33 -20.47 -3.93
N PRO A 252 21.69 -20.70 -2.77
CA PRO A 252 22.16 -21.71 -1.82
C PRO A 252 22.08 -23.14 -2.38
N SER A 253 21.25 -23.37 -3.41
CA SER A 253 21.09 -24.69 -4.05
C SER A 253 22.12 -24.97 -5.15
N SER A 254 22.98 -24.01 -5.50
CA SER A 254 24.00 -24.16 -6.55
C SER A 254 25.29 -23.46 -6.11
N ALA A 255 26.35 -24.22 -5.86
CA ALA A 255 27.65 -23.66 -5.50
C ALA A 255 28.12 -22.64 -6.57
N GLY A 256 28.39 -21.39 -6.14
CA GLY A 256 28.77 -20.29 -7.03
C GLY A 256 27.65 -19.78 -7.96
N GLY A 257 26.44 -20.34 -7.87
CA GLY A 257 25.29 -19.90 -8.65
C GLY A 257 24.66 -18.65 -8.06
N THR A 258 23.99 -17.88 -8.91
CA THR A 258 23.17 -16.74 -8.49
C THR A 258 21.74 -16.88 -9.02
N LYS A 259 20.79 -16.24 -8.34
CA LYS A 259 19.43 -15.99 -8.80
C LYS A 259 19.32 -14.51 -9.16
N TRP A 260 18.43 -14.22 -10.11
CA TRP A 260 17.97 -12.85 -10.35
C TRP A 260 17.44 -12.26 -9.04
N ALA A 261 17.61 -10.95 -8.86
CA ALA A 261 17.11 -10.19 -7.72
C ALA A 261 16.93 -8.73 -8.15
N LEU A 262 16.29 -7.95 -7.30
CA LEU A 262 16.28 -6.49 -7.38
C LEU A 262 17.00 -5.90 -6.16
N ARG A 263 17.62 -4.73 -6.30
CA ARG A 263 18.23 -3.96 -5.20
C ARG A 263 18.04 -2.46 -5.42
N PRO A 264 18.16 -1.61 -4.39
CA PRO A 264 18.15 -0.16 -4.56
C PRO A 264 19.14 0.33 -5.62
N SER A 265 18.70 1.26 -6.46
CA SER A 265 19.57 1.98 -7.40
C SER A 265 20.57 2.86 -6.65
N SER A 266 21.62 3.34 -7.35
CA SER A 266 22.54 4.33 -6.77
C SER A 266 21.79 5.58 -6.33
N ASP A 267 20.83 6.02 -7.14
CA ASP A 267 20.10 7.26 -6.94
C ASP A 267 19.12 7.11 -5.77
N ALA A 268 18.51 5.94 -5.63
CA ALA A 268 17.72 5.59 -4.45
C ALA A 268 18.56 5.62 -3.17
N VAL A 269 19.81 5.12 -3.20
CA VAL A 269 20.73 5.15 -2.06
C VAL A 269 21.13 6.59 -1.72
N THR A 270 21.54 7.38 -2.72
CA THR A 270 21.93 8.79 -2.51
C THR A 270 20.80 9.64 -1.95
N ASN A 271 19.56 9.40 -2.38
CA ASN A 271 18.38 10.14 -1.92
C ASN A 271 17.64 9.45 -0.76
N GLY A 272 18.17 8.33 -0.26
CA GLY A 272 17.48 7.42 0.65
C GLY A 272 17.64 7.76 2.11
N ALA A 273 17.61 9.05 2.48
CA ALA A 273 17.78 9.46 3.87
C ALA A 273 16.68 8.87 4.76
N ASN A 274 17.05 8.32 5.91
CA ASN A 274 16.11 7.75 6.90
C ASN A 274 15.16 6.67 6.34
N ARG A 275 15.66 5.76 5.49
CA ARG A 275 14.85 4.72 4.82
C ARG A 275 15.07 3.30 5.34
N VAL A 276 15.83 3.15 6.41
CA VAL A 276 16.08 1.87 7.07
C VAL A 276 15.81 1.99 8.55
N GLU A 277 14.87 1.20 9.05
CA GLU A 277 14.63 1.01 10.49
C GLU A 277 15.62 -0.02 11.04
N ARG A 278 16.10 0.19 12.26
CA ARG A 278 17.11 -0.61 12.96
C ARG A 278 16.61 -0.97 14.35
N ASP A 279 16.77 -2.24 14.70
CA ASP A 279 16.59 -2.75 16.06
C ASP A 279 17.84 -2.39 16.88
N SER A 280 17.88 -1.14 17.32
CA SER A 280 19.04 -0.51 17.99
C SER A 280 19.18 -0.88 19.45
N ASN A 281 18.13 -1.42 20.06
CA ASN A 281 18.17 -1.92 21.43
C ASN A 281 18.33 -3.46 21.50
N HIS A 282 18.36 -4.14 20.34
CA HIS A 282 18.48 -5.59 20.18
C HIS A 282 17.39 -6.37 20.92
N ASP A 283 16.15 -5.85 20.91
CA ASP A 283 14.99 -6.51 21.50
C ASP A 283 14.11 -7.25 20.48
N LEU A 284 14.56 -7.26 19.21
CA LEU A 284 13.94 -7.93 18.06
C LEU A 284 12.62 -7.30 17.62
N LYS A 285 12.35 -6.07 18.06
CA LYS A 285 11.23 -5.25 17.60
C LYS A 285 11.77 -3.99 16.93
N PHE A 286 10.95 -3.44 16.05
CA PHE A 286 11.24 -2.19 15.36
C PHE A 286 10.20 -1.19 15.82
N ASP A 287 10.50 -0.43 16.87
CA ASP A 287 9.55 0.49 17.46
C ASP A 287 10.19 1.78 18.00
N SER A 288 9.40 2.63 18.65
CA SER A 288 9.88 3.91 19.17
C SER A 288 10.94 3.80 20.28
N SER A 289 11.16 2.62 20.83
CA SER A 289 12.21 2.32 21.81
C SER A 289 13.59 2.25 21.17
N ASP A 290 13.65 2.18 19.84
CA ASP A 290 14.89 2.19 19.06
C ASP A 290 15.50 3.59 18.94
N THR A 291 16.34 3.95 19.91
CA THR A 291 17.08 5.21 19.87
C THR A 291 18.13 5.21 18.77
N ASN A 292 18.06 6.18 17.85
CA ASN A 292 18.83 6.16 16.59
C ASN A 292 18.51 4.96 15.69
N GLY A 293 17.32 4.38 15.85
CA GLY A 293 16.81 3.24 15.08
C GLY A 293 16.50 3.54 13.61
N VAL A 294 17.01 4.63 13.03
CA VAL A 294 16.74 4.99 11.65
C VAL A 294 18.05 5.43 10.99
N THR A 295 18.32 4.85 9.83
CA THR A 295 19.54 5.09 9.03
C THR A 295 19.21 5.29 7.57
N ASP A 296 20.21 5.80 6.84
CA ASP A 296 20.11 5.98 5.39
C ASP A 296 20.08 4.64 4.65
N LEU A 297 19.42 4.63 3.50
CA LEU A 297 19.37 3.48 2.62
C LEU A 297 20.77 3.10 2.14
N ASN A 298 21.02 1.80 2.06
CA ASN A 298 22.18 1.25 1.37
C ASN A 298 21.75 0.20 0.33
N ASN A 299 22.71 -0.31 -0.44
CA ASN A 299 22.43 -1.21 -1.56
C ASN A 299 22.39 -2.71 -1.18
N THR A 300 22.38 -3.05 0.11
CA THR A 300 22.41 -4.43 0.60
C THR A 300 21.02 -5.08 0.62
N PHE A 301 19.97 -4.27 0.77
CA PHE A 301 18.56 -4.69 0.67
C PHE A 301 18.22 -5.20 -0.72
N LYS A 302 17.45 -6.28 -0.79
CA LYS A 302 17.06 -6.92 -2.06
C LYS A 302 15.61 -7.41 -2.04
N ILE A 303 15.05 -7.61 -3.23
CA ILE A 303 13.90 -8.51 -3.44
C ILE A 303 14.44 -9.82 -4.03
N HIS A 304 14.35 -10.92 -3.27
CA HIS A 304 14.89 -12.22 -3.69
C HIS A 304 14.04 -13.42 -3.23
N ALA A 305 14.41 -14.62 -3.71
CA ALA A 305 13.77 -15.85 -3.28
C ALA A 305 14.20 -16.20 -1.85
N GLY A 306 13.24 -16.54 -0.98
CA GLY A 306 13.51 -17.28 0.25
C GLY A 306 13.32 -18.80 0.07
N SER A 307 13.50 -19.55 1.15
CA SER A 307 13.31 -21.01 1.19
C SER A 307 11.88 -21.41 1.54
N ARG A 308 11.57 -22.71 1.44
CA ARG A 308 10.21 -23.22 1.70
C ARG A 308 9.67 -22.95 3.12
N ASN A 309 10.53 -23.04 4.12
CA ASN A 309 10.14 -22.97 5.53
C ASN A 309 10.97 -21.94 6.32
N ASN A 310 11.62 -21.01 5.60
CA ASN A 310 12.50 -19.99 6.16
C ASN A 310 12.56 -18.84 5.15
N THR A 311 12.28 -17.62 5.59
CA THR A 311 12.34 -16.45 4.72
C THR A 311 13.76 -16.13 4.28
N ASP A 312 14.76 -16.60 5.03
CA ASP A 312 16.20 -16.44 4.80
C ASP A 312 16.64 -14.96 4.75
N SER A 313 15.89 -14.06 5.38
CA SER A 313 16.09 -12.62 5.27
C SER A 313 16.74 -11.99 6.50
N ALA A 314 17.73 -11.12 6.27
CA ALA A 314 18.28 -10.19 7.25
C ALA A 314 17.75 -8.75 7.05
N GLY A 315 16.58 -8.60 6.43
CA GLY A 315 15.97 -7.29 6.12
C GLY A 315 15.53 -7.10 4.67
N CYS A 316 15.86 -8.06 3.80
CA CYS A 316 15.39 -8.11 2.42
C CYS A 316 13.89 -8.43 2.33
N THR A 317 13.24 -8.00 1.26
CA THR A 317 11.95 -8.54 0.87
C THR A 317 12.17 -9.91 0.21
N THR A 318 11.51 -10.93 0.75
CA THR A 318 11.68 -12.31 0.33
C THR A 318 10.36 -12.91 -0.10
N ILE A 319 10.37 -13.52 -1.28
CA ILE A 319 9.22 -14.19 -1.85
C ILE A 319 9.47 -15.68 -1.75
N HIS A 320 8.47 -16.45 -1.36
CA HIS A 320 8.58 -17.89 -1.22
C HIS A 320 9.14 -18.54 -2.50
N GLY A 321 10.06 -19.50 -2.33
CA GLY A 321 10.83 -20.05 -3.45
C GLY A 321 10.00 -20.65 -4.58
N ASP A 322 8.82 -21.21 -4.27
CA ASP A 322 7.89 -21.76 -5.28
C ASP A 322 7.18 -20.66 -6.10
N ASP A 323 7.09 -19.43 -5.61
CA ASP A 323 6.45 -18.30 -6.28
C ASP A 323 7.46 -17.39 -7.03
N TYR A 324 8.76 -17.56 -6.76
CA TYR A 324 9.76 -16.60 -7.21
C TYR A 324 9.92 -16.52 -8.72
N LYS A 325 9.71 -17.64 -9.42
CA LYS A 325 9.74 -17.64 -10.90
C LYS A 325 8.64 -16.75 -11.46
N ASP A 326 7.43 -16.88 -10.95
CA ASP A 326 6.28 -16.09 -11.36
C ASP A 326 6.48 -14.60 -11.04
N PHE A 327 7.12 -14.28 -9.91
CA PHE A 327 7.51 -12.92 -9.58
C PHE A 327 8.47 -12.33 -10.60
N LYS A 328 9.54 -13.06 -10.93
CA LYS A 328 10.48 -12.63 -11.94
C LYS A 328 9.78 -12.40 -13.28
N ASP A 329 8.97 -13.35 -13.73
CA ASP A 329 8.28 -13.26 -15.01
C ASP A 329 7.32 -12.06 -15.06
N ALA A 330 6.61 -11.76 -13.96
CA ALA A 330 5.76 -10.59 -13.84
C ALA A 330 6.55 -9.26 -13.82
N ALA A 331 7.64 -9.19 -13.05
CA ALA A 331 8.48 -8.00 -12.96
C ALA A 331 9.20 -7.70 -14.28
N THR A 332 9.59 -8.73 -15.04
CA THR A 332 10.26 -8.58 -16.34
C THR A 332 9.31 -8.77 -17.53
N ARG A 333 8.02 -8.46 -17.36
CA ARG A 333 7.02 -8.51 -18.44
C ARG A 333 7.45 -7.65 -19.62
N ASP A 334 7.86 -6.41 -19.34
CA ASP A 334 8.53 -5.56 -20.32
C ASP A 334 10.03 -5.83 -20.29
N ALA A 335 10.57 -6.30 -21.41
CA ALA A 335 12.00 -6.58 -21.55
C ALA A 335 12.85 -5.30 -21.62
N ASN A 336 12.24 -4.14 -21.89
CA ASN A 336 12.91 -2.85 -21.98
C ASN A 336 12.97 -2.12 -20.63
N GLN A 337 12.13 -2.50 -19.66
CA GLN A 337 12.16 -1.92 -18.33
C GLN A 337 13.40 -2.39 -17.56
N ASP A 338 14.23 -1.45 -17.11
CA ASP A 338 15.48 -1.70 -16.40
C ASP A 338 15.52 -1.15 -14.97
N THR A 339 14.53 -0.34 -14.60
CA THR A 339 14.26 0.15 -13.25
C THR A 339 12.83 -0.18 -12.81
N TRP A 340 12.60 -0.36 -11.51
CA TRP A 340 11.29 -0.64 -10.94
C TRP A 340 11.04 0.22 -9.71
N GLN A 341 9.90 0.87 -9.64
CA GLN A 341 9.48 1.55 -8.41
C GLN A 341 8.89 0.50 -7.45
N TYR A 342 9.54 0.31 -6.30
CA TYR A 342 9.04 -0.52 -5.21
C TYR A 342 8.40 0.35 -4.14
N VAL A 343 7.07 0.34 -4.10
CA VAL A 343 6.29 1.02 -3.06
C VAL A 343 6.07 0.02 -1.92
N LEU A 344 6.54 0.35 -0.73
CA LEU A 344 6.32 -0.45 0.48
C LEU A 344 5.48 0.36 1.46
N THR A 345 4.41 -0.23 1.96
CA THR A 345 3.59 0.35 3.02
C THR A 345 3.16 -0.75 3.98
N LYS A 346 2.98 -0.40 5.25
CA LYS A 346 2.34 -1.28 6.21
C LYS A 346 0.84 -1.34 5.98
N VAL A 347 0.22 -2.42 6.42
CA VAL A 347 -1.23 -2.53 6.49
C VAL A 347 -1.73 -2.32 7.90
N GLU A 348 -3.00 -1.96 8.04
CA GLU A 348 -3.67 -2.00 9.34
C GLU A 348 -3.65 -3.45 9.90
N PRO A 349 -3.37 -3.63 11.21
CA PRO A 349 -3.33 -4.93 11.87
C PRO A 349 -4.64 -5.74 11.82
#